data_AF-A0A5E8HGK1-F1
#
_entry.id   AF-A0A5E8HGK1-F1
#
_cell.length_a   1.000
_cell.length_b   1.000
_cell.length_c   1.000
_cell.angle_alpha   90.00
_cell.angle_beta   90.00
_cell.angle_gamma   90.00
#
_symmetry.space_group_name_H-M   'P 1'
#
loop_
_entity.id
_entity.type
_entity.pdbx_description
1 polymer ?
#
loop_
_entity_poly.entity_id
_entity_poly.type
_entity_poly.pdbx_seq_one_letter_code
_entity_poly.pdbx_strand_id
1 'polypeptide(L)'
;MNFYSYRNFLLIFILFLLGFFPSCSQKEHPSEKEIRVFVYGREDGEPIRILGQKQINLDESPEMETLVLFQSGQSEVLSAFRKEGSSWTFLWKLEFFLKNLGPMYYDGKQNKWSAGSISGIEKTTFAGDCLRRIVLAELPGDNFNSVFIEVLSEEPPLGLFSVPMGYRKGKKIWDGYQLKEHEELKRSKRVEFEYSAKEKSFRIFPTNPNYSQEFVFNGWEMIANLPMQPVPSFVSLDVLPKFEIGKESLVTLQLKNRGNYVSLTYLSLSFPDVGSLRLANETQGVRLYKKGDIVYNVVQNKKIPAEYPLLEVTKEGWANNFRYGIKFYYTPITTDNPRILFRSTYKFYQEIISIPNQYSIAPYERDQQGFPSYILNQMKR
;
A
#
# COMPACT_ATOMS: atom_id res chain seq x y z
N MET A 1 -21.50 -9.62 -69.90
CA MET A 1 -20.75 -9.06 -68.75
C MET A 1 -21.74 -8.62 -67.68
N ASN A 2 -22.06 -9.51 -66.74
CA ASN A 2 -23.06 -9.25 -65.69
C ASN A 2 -22.43 -8.56 -64.48
N PHE A 3 -22.05 -7.28 -64.65
CA PHE A 3 -21.49 -6.46 -63.57
C PHE A 3 -22.49 -6.18 -62.42
N TYR A 4 -23.80 -6.31 -62.68
CA TYR A 4 -24.83 -6.06 -61.67
C TYR A 4 -25.02 -7.22 -60.67
N SER A 5 -24.71 -8.46 -61.05
CA SER A 5 -24.89 -9.62 -60.16
C SER A 5 -23.79 -9.68 -59.09
N TYR A 6 -22.55 -9.36 -59.47
CA TYR A 6 -21.40 -9.33 -58.53
C TYR A 6 -21.52 -8.24 -57.47
N ARG A 7 -22.11 -7.09 -57.82
CA ARG A 7 -22.21 -5.94 -56.91
C ARG A 7 -23.22 -6.17 -55.78
N ASN A 8 -24.32 -6.87 -56.08
CA ASN A 8 -25.30 -7.27 -55.07
C ASN A 8 -24.79 -8.40 -54.18
N PHE A 9 -24.00 -9.33 -54.73
CA PHE A 9 -23.39 -10.40 -53.94
C PHE A 9 -22.32 -9.87 -52.98
N LEU A 10 -21.51 -8.90 -53.42
CA LEU A 10 -20.51 -8.24 -52.58
C LEU A 10 -21.15 -7.44 -51.44
N LEU A 11 -22.25 -6.74 -51.71
CA LEU A 11 -23.00 -5.98 -50.70
C LEU A 11 -23.64 -6.87 -49.64
N ILE A 12 -24.21 -8.01 -50.05
CA ILE A 12 -24.76 -9.00 -49.11
C ILE A 12 -23.65 -9.65 -48.28
N PHE A 13 -22.49 -9.95 -48.90
CA PHE A 13 -21.35 -10.53 -48.19
C PHE A 13 -20.72 -9.55 -47.17
N ILE A 14 -20.66 -8.25 -47.49
CA ILE A 14 -20.20 -7.20 -46.56
C ILE A 14 -21.21 -6.99 -45.42
N LEU A 15 -22.52 -7.01 -45.70
CA LEU A 15 -23.58 -6.96 -44.66
C LEU A 15 -23.55 -8.19 -43.75
N PHE A 16 -23.23 -9.37 -44.28
CA PHE A 16 -23.06 -10.58 -43.49
C PHE A 16 -21.79 -10.54 -42.64
N LEU A 17 -20.67 -10.01 -43.16
CA LEU A 17 -19.42 -9.82 -42.41
C LEU A 17 -19.53 -8.78 -41.29
N LEU A 18 -20.37 -7.75 -41.45
CA LEU A 18 -20.63 -6.76 -40.39
C LEU A 18 -21.54 -7.29 -39.27
N GLY A 19 -22.35 -8.32 -39.53
CA GLY A 19 -23.22 -8.97 -38.54
C GLY A 19 -22.55 -10.00 -37.63
N PHE A 20 -21.32 -10.42 -37.96
CA PHE A 20 -20.57 -11.47 -37.25
C PHE A 20 -19.35 -10.97 -36.49
N PHE A 21 -19.26 -9.67 -36.20
CA PHE A 21 -18.48 -9.24 -35.05
C PHE A 21 -19.37 -9.43 -33.81
N PRO A 22 -19.21 -10.50 -33.00
CA PRO A 22 -19.73 -10.43 -31.66
C PRO A 22 -19.11 -9.19 -31.05
N SER A 23 -19.93 -8.18 -30.79
CA SER A 23 -19.55 -7.10 -29.90
C SER A 23 -19.38 -7.78 -28.54
N CYS A 24 -18.19 -8.32 -28.31
CA CYS A 24 -17.75 -8.83 -27.04
C CYS A 24 -17.53 -7.57 -26.18
N SER A 25 -18.64 -6.95 -25.78
CA SER A 25 -18.66 -5.94 -24.74
C SER A 25 -18.30 -6.69 -23.46
N GLN A 26 -17.00 -6.84 -23.26
CA GLN A 26 -16.45 -7.33 -22.03
C GLN A 26 -16.84 -6.32 -20.95
N LYS A 27 -17.81 -6.68 -20.11
CA LYS A 27 -18.29 -5.80 -19.03
C LYS A 27 -17.09 -5.24 -18.26
N GLU A 28 -17.03 -3.92 -18.15
CA GLU A 28 -15.92 -3.21 -17.52
C GLU A 28 -16.02 -3.17 -16.00
N HIS A 29 -17.21 -3.47 -15.45
CA HIS A 29 -17.51 -3.48 -14.02
C HIS A 29 -18.45 -4.64 -13.65
N PRO A 30 -18.43 -5.11 -12.39
CA PRO A 30 -19.40 -6.09 -11.90
C PRO A 30 -20.79 -5.44 -11.79
N SER A 31 -21.83 -6.22 -12.11
CA SER A 31 -23.24 -5.83 -11.96
C SER A 31 -23.67 -5.81 -10.49
N GLU A 32 -24.78 -5.13 -10.19
CA GLU A 32 -25.36 -5.11 -8.83
C GLU A 32 -25.62 -6.51 -8.26
N LYS A 33 -26.07 -7.44 -9.11
CA LYS A 33 -26.29 -8.84 -8.74
C LYS A 33 -24.97 -9.53 -8.37
N GLU A 34 -23.95 -9.36 -9.20
CA GLU A 34 -22.60 -9.89 -8.95
C GLU A 34 -22.02 -9.31 -7.66
N ILE A 35 -22.06 -7.99 -7.48
CA ILE A 35 -21.60 -7.29 -6.27
C ILE A 35 -22.27 -7.89 -5.04
N ARG A 36 -23.58 -8.08 -5.08
CA ARG A 36 -24.34 -8.60 -3.93
C ARG A 36 -23.92 -10.03 -3.56
N VAL A 37 -23.83 -10.91 -4.55
CA VAL A 37 -23.41 -12.30 -4.33
C VAL A 37 -21.98 -12.35 -3.80
N PHE A 38 -21.08 -11.58 -4.41
CA PHE A 38 -19.67 -11.56 -4.04
C PHE A 38 -19.40 -10.93 -2.66
N VAL A 39 -20.13 -9.88 -2.30
CA VAL A 39 -19.88 -9.11 -1.07
C VAL A 39 -20.67 -9.66 0.13
N TYR A 40 -21.91 -10.12 -0.09
CA TYR A 40 -22.81 -10.55 0.98
C TYR A 40 -23.15 -12.05 0.94
N GLY A 41 -22.71 -12.77 -0.09
CA GLY A 41 -22.92 -14.23 -0.22
C GLY A 41 -24.35 -14.64 -0.54
N ARG A 42 -25.22 -13.70 -0.95
CA ARG A 42 -26.66 -13.94 -1.19
C ARG A 42 -27.15 -13.12 -2.38
N GLU A 43 -28.10 -13.65 -3.15
CA GLU A 43 -28.78 -12.90 -4.21
C GLU A 43 -29.89 -11.98 -3.68
N ASP A 44 -30.43 -12.29 -2.50
CA ASP A 44 -31.50 -11.53 -1.86
C ASP A 44 -30.94 -10.59 -0.78
N GLY A 45 -31.50 -9.37 -0.67
CA GLY A 45 -31.10 -8.39 0.35
C GLY A 45 -31.50 -6.94 -0.02
N GLU A 46 -30.97 -5.97 0.70
CA GLU A 46 -31.18 -4.53 0.43
C GLU A 46 -30.74 -4.13 -0.99
N PRO A 47 -31.44 -3.23 -1.68
CA PRO A 47 -31.02 -2.75 -3.01
C PRO A 47 -29.60 -2.18 -2.95
N ILE A 48 -28.82 -2.43 -4.00
CA ILE A 48 -27.48 -1.87 -4.14
C ILE A 48 -27.58 -0.65 -5.03
N ARG A 49 -27.18 0.50 -4.50
CA ARG A 49 -27.05 1.73 -5.28
C ARG A 49 -25.57 2.01 -5.49
N ILE A 50 -25.10 1.92 -6.73
CA ILE A 50 -23.71 2.23 -7.06
C ILE A 50 -23.53 3.75 -7.02
N LEU A 51 -22.62 4.23 -6.16
CA LEU A 51 -22.30 5.65 -6.00
C LEU A 51 -21.09 6.05 -6.86
N GLY A 52 -20.17 5.11 -7.11
CA GLY A 52 -19.01 5.35 -7.95
C GLY A 52 -18.28 4.07 -8.33
N GLN A 53 -17.64 4.08 -9.49
CA GLN A 53 -16.80 2.99 -9.97
C GLN A 53 -15.51 3.55 -10.54
N LYS A 54 -14.41 2.84 -10.31
CA LYS A 54 -13.10 3.24 -10.84
C LYS A 54 -12.26 2.03 -11.15
N GLN A 55 -11.81 1.90 -12.39
CA GLN A 55 -10.77 0.95 -12.74
C GLN A 55 -9.41 1.46 -12.27
N ILE A 56 -8.60 0.54 -11.78
CA ILE A 56 -7.27 0.80 -11.29
C ILE A 56 -6.39 -0.41 -11.60
N ASN A 57 -5.10 -0.16 -11.76
CA ASN A 57 -4.10 -1.21 -11.75
C ASN A 57 -3.42 -1.21 -10.38
N LEU A 58 -3.79 -2.12 -9.48
CA LEU A 58 -3.24 -2.16 -8.12
C LEU A 58 -1.93 -2.95 -8.03
N ASP A 59 -1.37 -3.39 -9.15
CA ASP A 59 -0.29 -4.37 -9.19
C ASP A 59 0.78 -4.01 -10.24
N GLU A 60 1.83 -4.83 -10.37
CA GLU A 60 2.76 -4.72 -11.50
C GLU A 60 2.22 -5.42 -12.77
N SER A 61 1.15 -6.21 -12.63
CA SER A 61 0.52 -6.94 -13.73
C SER A 61 -0.38 -6.02 -14.55
N PRO A 62 -0.58 -6.27 -15.86
CA PRO A 62 -1.48 -5.47 -16.69
C PRO A 62 -2.96 -5.65 -16.33
N GLU A 63 -3.29 -6.59 -15.44
CA GLU A 63 -4.65 -6.82 -14.96
C GLU A 63 -5.18 -5.61 -14.19
N MET A 64 -6.43 -5.25 -14.47
CA MET A 64 -7.11 -4.13 -13.83
C MET A 64 -8.08 -4.64 -12.77
N GLU A 65 -8.05 -4.03 -11.60
CA GLU A 65 -9.09 -4.11 -10.60
C GLU A 65 -10.14 -3.02 -10.82
N THR A 66 -11.36 -3.29 -10.37
CA THR A 66 -12.44 -2.30 -10.29
C THR A 66 -12.78 -2.07 -8.83
N LEU A 67 -12.63 -0.82 -8.41
CA LEU A 67 -13.19 -0.33 -7.16
C LEU A 67 -14.65 0.07 -7.40
N VAL A 68 -15.54 -0.43 -6.56
CA VAL A 68 -16.96 -0.07 -6.57
C VAL A 68 -17.32 0.48 -5.20
N LEU A 69 -17.75 1.74 -5.20
CA LEU A 69 -18.41 2.37 -4.07
C LEU A 69 -19.91 2.24 -4.26
N PHE A 70 -20.60 1.63 -3.30
CA PHE A 70 -22.03 1.44 -3.37
C PHE A 70 -22.68 1.53 -2.00
N GLN A 71 -23.96 1.87 -1.98
CA GLN A 71 -24.80 1.90 -0.79
C GLN A 71 -25.71 0.67 -0.77
N SER A 72 -25.91 0.08 0.40
CA SER A 72 -26.84 -1.02 0.63
C SER A 72 -27.49 -0.84 2.00
N GLY A 73 -28.79 -0.53 2.03
CA GLY A 73 -29.48 -0.16 3.26
C GLY A 73 -28.85 1.05 3.95
N GLN A 74 -28.40 0.86 5.19
CA GLN A 74 -27.71 1.88 6.00
C GLN A 74 -26.17 1.77 5.92
N SER A 75 -25.62 1.06 4.94
CA SER A 75 -24.18 0.91 4.77
C SER A 75 -23.74 1.54 3.45
N GLU A 76 -22.62 2.28 3.48
CA GLU A 76 -21.80 2.55 2.30
C GLU A 76 -20.62 1.61 2.29
N VAL A 77 -20.35 0.99 1.15
CA VAL A 77 -19.33 -0.04 1.01
C VAL A 77 -18.43 0.28 -0.17
N LEU A 78 -17.13 0.34 0.10
CA LEU A 78 -16.11 0.30 -0.93
C LEU A 78 -15.62 -1.14 -1.09
N SER A 79 -15.75 -1.71 -2.27
CA SER A 79 -15.26 -3.06 -2.59
C SER A 79 -14.34 -3.06 -3.80
N ALA A 80 -13.41 -4.01 -3.84
CA ALA A 80 -12.58 -4.24 -5.02
C ALA A 80 -12.82 -5.61 -5.63
N PHE A 81 -12.78 -5.63 -6.95
CA PHE A 81 -12.96 -6.82 -7.77
C PHE A 81 -11.85 -6.91 -8.80
N ARG A 82 -11.32 -8.11 -9.03
CA ARG A 82 -10.41 -8.41 -10.14
C ARG A 82 -11.19 -9.04 -11.28
N LYS A 83 -10.86 -8.66 -12.51
CA LYS A 83 -11.44 -9.31 -13.68
C LYS A 83 -10.63 -10.53 -14.08
N GLU A 84 -11.27 -11.69 -14.13
CA GLU A 84 -10.70 -12.95 -14.60
C GLU A 84 -11.50 -13.41 -15.83
N GLY A 85 -11.01 -13.04 -17.02
CA GLY A 85 -11.69 -13.29 -18.29
C GLY A 85 -13.04 -12.58 -18.38
N SER A 86 -14.12 -13.35 -18.37
CA SER A 86 -15.52 -12.86 -18.37
C SER A 86 -16.13 -12.76 -16.98
N SER A 87 -15.40 -13.14 -15.93
CA SER A 87 -15.88 -13.22 -14.55
C SER A 87 -15.15 -12.23 -13.64
N TRP A 88 -15.71 -12.04 -12.43
CA TRP A 88 -15.16 -11.16 -11.41
C TRP A 88 -14.82 -11.96 -10.16
N THR A 89 -13.66 -11.66 -9.57
CA THR A 89 -13.21 -12.22 -8.29
C THR A 89 -13.26 -11.11 -7.24
N PHE A 90 -13.95 -11.36 -6.12
CA PHE A 90 -13.96 -10.46 -4.98
C PHE A 90 -12.61 -10.46 -4.27
N LEU A 91 -12.08 -9.27 -3.98
CA LEU A 91 -10.81 -9.13 -3.25
C LEU A 91 -11.05 -8.73 -1.80
N TRP A 92 -11.80 -7.65 -1.58
CA TRP A 92 -12.05 -7.09 -0.25
C TRP A 92 -13.21 -6.09 -0.27
N LYS A 93 -13.74 -5.82 0.93
CA LYS A 93 -14.70 -4.74 1.18
C LYS A 93 -14.31 -3.92 2.41
N LEU A 94 -14.72 -2.66 2.42
CA LEU A 94 -14.71 -1.77 3.57
C LEU A 94 -16.12 -1.22 3.72
N GLU A 95 -16.72 -1.46 4.87
CA GLU A 95 -18.10 -1.13 5.14
C GLU A 95 -18.18 -0.02 6.18
N PHE A 96 -18.98 0.99 5.86
CA PHE A 96 -19.18 2.20 6.63
C PHE A 96 -20.67 2.30 6.97
N PHE A 97 -20.99 2.19 8.25
CA PHE A 97 -22.37 2.26 8.69
C PHE A 97 -22.80 3.73 8.79
N LEU A 98 -23.77 4.10 7.96
CA LEU A 98 -24.52 5.34 8.08
C LEU A 98 -25.34 5.25 9.36
N LYS A 99 -24.89 5.89 10.45
CA LYS A 99 -25.79 6.12 11.58
C LYS A 99 -26.97 6.94 11.09
N ASN A 100 -28.17 6.66 11.62
CA ASN A 100 -29.41 7.40 11.41
C ASN A 100 -29.24 8.86 11.92
N LEU A 101 -28.49 9.67 11.18
CA LEU A 101 -28.56 11.12 11.29
C LEU A 101 -29.90 11.46 10.68
N GLY A 102 -30.86 11.87 11.52
CA GLY A 102 -32.11 12.44 11.04
C GLY A 102 -31.85 13.64 10.11
N PRO A 103 -32.89 14.34 9.62
CA PRO A 103 -32.70 15.52 8.79
C PRO A 103 -31.70 16.50 9.42
N MET A 104 -30.80 17.04 8.61
CA MET A 104 -29.74 17.96 9.01
C MET A 104 -29.74 19.18 8.08
N TYR A 105 -29.37 20.35 8.60
CA TYR A 105 -29.20 21.58 7.81
C TYR A 105 -27.90 22.29 8.17
N TYR A 106 -27.33 23.03 7.20
CA TYR A 106 -26.14 23.85 7.43
C TYR A 106 -26.52 25.22 7.99
N ASP A 107 -26.15 25.51 9.24
CA ASP A 107 -26.31 26.83 9.85
C ASP A 107 -25.14 27.73 9.45
N GLY A 108 -25.37 28.57 8.43
CA GLY A 108 -24.38 29.53 7.94
C GLY A 108 -23.96 30.60 8.95
N LYS A 109 -24.71 30.82 10.04
CA LYS A 109 -24.30 31.73 11.13
C LYS A 109 -23.32 31.06 12.08
N GLN A 110 -23.42 29.74 12.24
CA GLN A 110 -22.59 28.96 13.16
C GLN A 110 -21.49 28.16 12.45
N ASN A 111 -21.46 28.17 11.11
CA ASN A 111 -20.57 27.36 10.27
C ASN A 111 -20.54 25.88 10.69
N LYS A 112 -21.72 25.32 11.02
CA LYS A 112 -21.87 23.93 11.44
C LYS A 112 -23.17 23.32 10.92
N TRP A 113 -23.17 22.01 10.77
CA TRP A 113 -24.38 21.23 10.55
C TRP A 113 -25.15 21.05 11.86
N SER A 114 -26.47 21.19 11.82
CA SER A 114 -27.36 21.07 12.96
C SER A 114 -28.52 20.12 12.64
N ALA A 115 -28.98 19.35 13.63
CA ALA A 115 -30.12 18.46 13.48
C ALA A 115 -31.43 19.25 13.28
N GLY A 116 -32.26 18.81 12.33
CA GLY A 116 -33.55 19.41 11.97
C GLY A 116 -33.67 19.72 10.47
N SER A 117 -34.84 20.24 10.07
CA SER A 117 -35.13 20.74 8.72
C SER A 117 -35.55 22.21 8.79
N ILE A 118 -34.95 23.09 7.97
CA ILE A 118 -35.43 24.47 7.81
C ILE A 118 -36.56 24.49 6.79
N SER A 119 -37.74 24.96 7.21
CA SER A 119 -38.89 25.17 6.32
C SER A 119 -38.55 26.19 5.23
N GLY A 120 -38.63 25.77 3.96
CA GLY A 120 -38.49 26.65 2.79
C GLY A 120 -37.13 26.63 2.09
N ILE A 121 -36.14 25.90 2.62
CA ILE A 121 -34.86 25.62 1.94
C ILE A 121 -34.59 24.12 2.07
N GLU A 122 -35.52 23.30 1.57
CA GLU A 122 -35.26 21.89 1.34
C GLU A 122 -34.30 21.78 0.15
N LYS A 123 -32.99 21.91 0.41
CA LYS A 123 -32.05 21.21 -0.46
C LYS A 123 -32.32 19.73 -0.23
N THR A 124 -32.55 19.00 -1.32
CA THR A 124 -32.63 17.53 -1.32
C THR A 124 -31.57 16.99 -0.38
N THR A 125 -32.04 16.34 0.68
CA THR A 125 -31.26 15.68 1.72
C THR A 125 -30.06 14.96 1.10
N PHE A 126 -28.86 15.53 1.24
CA PHE A 126 -27.64 14.74 1.18
C PHE A 126 -27.56 14.02 2.53
N ALA A 127 -28.32 12.93 2.64
CA ALA A 127 -28.28 12.08 3.81
C ALA A 127 -26.87 11.46 3.90
N GLY A 128 -26.03 12.07 4.75
CA GLY A 128 -24.82 11.49 5.34
C GLY A 128 -23.99 10.57 4.45
N ASP A 129 -23.47 11.06 3.31
CA ASP A 129 -22.45 10.30 2.59
C ASP A 129 -21.21 10.20 3.49
N CYS A 130 -20.88 8.99 3.94
CA CYS A 130 -19.65 8.73 4.68
C CYS A 130 -18.44 8.80 3.75
N LEU A 131 -18.60 8.48 2.47
CA LEU A 131 -17.51 8.42 1.50
C LEU A 131 -17.69 9.47 0.40
N ARG A 132 -16.81 10.47 0.38
CA ARG A 132 -16.93 11.60 -0.56
C ARG A 132 -16.25 11.35 -1.91
N ARG A 133 -15.07 10.74 -1.89
CA ARG A 133 -14.27 10.49 -3.10
C ARG A 133 -13.23 9.41 -2.90
N ILE A 134 -12.88 8.76 -4.01
CA ILE A 134 -11.73 7.87 -4.14
C ILE A 134 -10.67 8.61 -4.95
N VAL A 135 -9.57 8.98 -4.31
CA VAL A 135 -8.38 9.53 -4.95
C VAL A 135 -7.45 8.36 -5.28
N LEU A 136 -6.93 8.31 -6.50
CA LEU A 136 -5.96 7.29 -6.90
C LEU A 136 -4.61 7.94 -7.09
N ALA A 137 -3.57 7.27 -6.59
CA ALA A 137 -2.23 7.79 -6.65
C ALA A 137 -1.19 6.67 -6.60
N GLU A 138 -0.28 6.67 -7.55
CA GLU A 138 0.90 5.80 -7.54
C GLU A 138 1.91 6.32 -6.51
N LEU A 139 2.41 5.44 -5.64
CA LEU A 139 3.39 5.75 -4.59
C LEU A 139 4.84 5.46 -5.05
N PRO A 140 5.87 5.98 -4.35
CA PRO A 140 7.21 6.00 -4.88
C PRO A 140 7.93 4.66 -4.78
N GLY A 141 8.39 4.11 -5.91
CA GLY A 141 9.23 2.91 -5.94
C GLY A 141 8.45 1.61 -6.12
N ASP A 142 7.13 1.72 -6.14
CA ASP A 142 6.21 0.63 -6.36
C ASP A 142 5.64 0.74 -7.78
N ASN A 143 5.70 -0.34 -8.56
CA ASN A 143 5.05 -0.38 -9.87
C ASN A 143 3.53 -0.62 -9.71
N PHE A 144 2.89 -0.12 -8.64
CA PHE A 144 1.47 -0.32 -8.35
C PHE A 144 0.77 0.95 -7.88
N ASN A 145 -0.55 1.05 -8.08
CA ASN A 145 -1.33 2.18 -7.61
C ASN A 145 -1.79 2.03 -6.15
N SER A 146 -1.73 3.12 -5.39
CA SER A 146 -2.37 3.22 -4.07
C SER A 146 -3.71 3.94 -4.16
N VAL A 147 -4.63 3.55 -3.27
CA VAL A 147 -6.00 4.05 -3.21
C VAL A 147 -6.13 4.92 -1.96
N PHE A 148 -6.49 6.18 -2.15
CA PHE A 148 -6.77 7.12 -1.06
C PHE A 148 -8.27 7.32 -0.97
N ILE A 149 -8.86 7.02 0.18
CA ILE A 149 -10.29 7.07 0.38
C ILE A 149 -10.59 8.27 1.28
N GLU A 150 -11.30 9.26 0.80
CA GLU A 150 -11.73 10.38 1.65
C GLU A 150 -13.09 10.08 2.28
N VAL A 151 -13.09 9.97 3.61
CA VAL A 151 -14.25 9.72 4.44
C VAL A 151 -14.72 11.03 5.07
N LEU A 152 -15.95 11.43 4.77
CA LEU A 152 -16.72 12.45 5.49
C LEU A 152 -17.41 11.80 6.68
N SER A 153 -16.83 11.92 7.88
CA SER A 153 -17.62 11.74 9.10
C SER A 153 -18.08 13.11 9.55
N GLU A 154 -19.40 13.34 9.64
CA GLU A 154 -19.93 14.55 10.27
C GLU A 154 -20.04 14.43 11.79
N GLU A 155 -19.67 13.28 12.39
CA GLU A 155 -19.61 13.13 13.85
C GLU A 155 -18.34 13.79 14.45
N PRO A 156 -18.45 14.65 15.46
CA PRO A 156 -17.32 14.97 16.34
C PRO A 156 -16.85 13.69 17.06
N PRO A 157 -15.53 13.43 17.17
CA PRO A 157 -14.42 14.33 16.88
C PRO A 157 -13.79 14.10 15.50
N LEU A 158 -14.42 13.37 14.59
CA LEU A 158 -13.80 12.92 13.35
C LEU A 158 -14.19 13.85 12.21
N GLY A 159 -13.41 14.91 11.97
CA GLY A 159 -13.51 15.67 10.72
C GLY A 159 -13.23 14.80 9.48
N LEU A 160 -13.37 15.40 8.28
CA LEU A 160 -12.88 14.84 7.02
C LEU A 160 -11.55 14.12 7.23
N PHE A 161 -11.49 12.81 6.96
CA PHE A 161 -10.23 12.07 7.04
C PHE A 161 -10.02 11.26 5.78
N SER A 162 -8.81 11.36 5.21
CA SER A 162 -8.39 10.50 4.10
C SER A 162 -7.74 9.26 4.68
N VAL A 163 -8.23 8.09 4.32
CA VAL A 163 -7.64 6.78 4.62
C VAL A 163 -6.85 6.32 3.40
N PRO A 164 -5.53 6.44 3.46
CA PRO A 164 -4.67 5.90 2.42
C PRO A 164 -4.61 4.36 2.51
N MET A 165 -4.62 3.65 1.39
CA MET A 165 -4.56 2.19 1.32
C MET A 165 -3.64 1.75 0.19
N GLY A 166 -2.83 0.72 0.47
CA GLY A 166 -1.87 0.16 -0.46
C GLY A 166 -2.26 -1.26 -0.83
N TYR A 167 -2.23 -1.56 -2.12
CA TYR A 167 -2.48 -2.90 -2.64
C TYR A 167 -1.29 -3.35 -3.45
N ARG A 168 -0.97 -4.64 -3.38
CA ARG A 168 0.02 -5.26 -4.24
C ARG A 168 -0.35 -6.72 -4.45
N LYS A 169 -0.30 -7.16 -5.70
CA LYS A 169 -0.77 -8.49 -6.15
C LYS A 169 -2.21 -8.79 -5.76
N GLY A 170 -3.09 -7.79 -5.77
CA GLY A 170 -4.50 -7.90 -5.37
C GLY A 170 -4.73 -8.03 -3.88
N LYS A 171 -3.65 -8.01 -3.09
CA LYS A 171 -3.71 -8.10 -1.63
C LYS A 171 -3.50 -6.72 -1.04
N LYS A 172 -4.32 -6.36 -0.05
CA LYS A 172 -4.08 -5.17 0.77
C LYS A 172 -2.76 -5.39 1.50
N ILE A 173 -1.74 -4.61 1.17
CA ILE A 173 -0.44 -4.64 1.86
C ILE A 173 -0.36 -3.57 2.94
N TRP A 174 -1.23 -2.56 2.88
CA TRP A 174 -1.23 -1.48 3.86
C TRP A 174 -2.60 -0.88 4.06
N ASP A 175 -2.92 -0.58 5.32
CA ASP A 175 -4.18 -0.01 5.75
C ASP A 175 -3.95 1.27 6.57
N GLY A 176 -4.21 2.41 5.96
CA GLY A 176 -4.09 3.72 6.61
C GLY A 176 -5.02 3.94 7.78
N TYR A 177 -5.99 3.05 8.05
CA TYR A 177 -6.71 3.10 9.33
C TYR A 177 -5.78 2.91 10.53
N GLN A 178 -4.68 2.18 10.35
CA GLN A 178 -3.68 2.00 11.40
C GLN A 178 -3.00 3.33 11.79
N LEU A 179 -2.99 4.33 10.89
CA LEU A 179 -2.51 5.67 11.23
C LEU A 179 -3.36 6.33 12.32
N LYS A 180 -4.63 5.95 12.51
CA LYS A 180 -5.44 6.44 13.64
C LYS A 180 -4.84 6.08 14.99
N GLU A 181 -4.05 5.01 15.05
CA GLU A 181 -3.39 4.58 16.28
C GLU A 181 -2.05 5.29 16.53
N HIS A 182 -1.51 6.00 15.53
CA HIS A 182 -0.27 6.74 15.65
C HIS A 182 -0.40 7.88 16.68
N GLU A 183 0.57 8.00 17.59
CA GLU A 183 0.49 8.92 18.72
C GLU A 183 0.30 10.40 18.31
N GLU A 184 0.93 10.79 17.21
CA GLU A 184 0.81 12.15 16.65
C GLU A 184 -0.59 12.42 16.07
N LEU A 185 -1.30 11.38 15.62
CA LEU A 185 -2.62 11.49 15.01
C LEU A 185 -3.76 11.39 16.01
N LYS A 186 -3.59 10.59 17.07
CA LYS A 186 -4.53 10.48 18.20
C LYS A 186 -4.90 11.83 18.83
N ARG A 187 -4.02 12.83 18.72
CA ARG A 187 -4.21 14.16 19.33
C ARG A 187 -4.94 15.15 18.41
N SER A 188 -5.19 14.81 17.14
CA SER A 188 -5.80 15.72 16.18
C SER A 188 -7.32 15.61 16.13
N LYS A 189 -8.05 16.74 16.19
CA LYS A 189 -9.51 16.81 16.05
C LYS A 189 -9.98 17.08 14.61
N ARG A 190 -9.08 17.49 13.71
CA ARG A 190 -9.33 17.75 12.29
C ARG A 190 -8.05 17.38 11.55
N VAL A 191 -8.11 16.36 10.70
CA VAL A 191 -6.94 15.87 9.99
C VAL A 191 -7.13 16.19 8.52
N GLU A 192 -6.74 17.39 8.11
CA GLU A 192 -6.63 17.69 6.69
C GLU A 192 -5.40 16.96 6.15
N PHE A 193 -5.56 16.35 4.98
CA PHE A 193 -4.50 15.63 4.29
C PHE A 193 -4.22 16.32 2.96
N GLU A 194 -2.94 16.53 2.68
CA GLU A 194 -2.48 16.93 1.36
C GLU A 194 -1.64 15.79 0.78
N TYR A 195 -2.05 15.25 -0.36
CA TYR A 195 -1.26 14.30 -1.11
C TYR A 195 -0.35 15.03 -2.08
N SER A 196 0.96 14.76 -2.02
CA SER A 196 1.92 15.26 -3.01
C SER A 196 2.25 14.17 -4.01
N ALA A 197 1.73 14.27 -5.23
CA ALA A 197 2.08 13.35 -6.32
C ALA A 197 3.58 13.41 -6.70
N LYS A 198 4.20 14.58 -6.51
CA LYS A 198 5.60 14.83 -6.84
C LYS A 198 6.53 14.19 -5.82
N GLU A 199 6.31 14.49 -4.54
CA GLU A 199 7.13 13.95 -3.44
C GLU A 199 6.69 12.53 -3.05
N LYS A 200 5.54 12.10 -3.59
CA LYS A 200 4.95 10.78 -3.40
C LYS A 200 4.76 10.47 -1.90
N SER A 201 4.27 11.50 -1.20
CA SER A 201 4.09 11.57 0.24
C SER A 201 2.68 12.08 0.55
N PHE A 202 2.27 11.93 1.81
CA PHE A 202 1.09 12.63 2.31
C PHE A 202 1.49 13.47 3.51
N ARG A 203 0.92 14.67 3.57
CA ARG A 203 1.09 15.58 4.69
C ARG A 203 -0.21 15.63 5.46
N ILE A 204 -0.07 15.51 6.76
CA ILE A 204 -1.14 15.70 7.71
C ILE A 204 -0.98 17.05 8.38
N PHE A 205 -2.07 17.80 8.45
CA PHE A 205 -2.19 18.99 9.28
C PHE A 205 -2.99 18.63 10.53
N PRO A 206 -2.34 18.37 11.68
CA PRO A 206 -3.09 18.25 12.92
C PRO A 206 -3.66 19.61 13.35
N THR A 207 -4.48 19.62 14.41
CA THR A 207 -5.21 20.80 14.90
C THR A 207 -4.39 22.08 15.14
N ASN A 208 -3.05 22.00 15.19
CA ASN A 208 -2.17 23.17 15.27
C ASN A 208 -1.84 23.67 13.85
N PRO A 209 -2.28 24.88 13.46
CA PRO A 209 -2.05 25.41 12.10
C PRO A 209 -0.57 25.59 11.75
N ASN A 210 0.34 25.61 12.74
CA ASN A 210 1.77 25.80 12.54
C ASN A 210 2.57 24.49 12.45
N TYR A 211 1.92 23.33 12.53
CA TYR A 211 2.60 22.06 12.44
C TYR A 211 1.93 21.19 11.38
N SER A 212 2.75 20.54 10.56
CA SER A 212 2.32 19.54 9.59
C SER A 212 3.32 18.40 9.62
N GLN A 213 2.84 17.16 9.60
CA GLN A 213 3.69 15.99 9.53
C GLN A 213 3.57 15.34 8.16
N GLU A 214 4.68 15.26 7.44
CA GLU A 214 4.77 14.50 6.19
C GLU A 214 5.10 13.04 6.50
N PHE A 215 4.49 12.13 5.76
CA PHE A 215 4.72 10.70 5.83
C PHE A 215 5.04 10.17 4.44
N VAL A 216 6.02 9.26 4.40
CA VAL A 216 6.60 8.72 3.18
C VAL A 216 6.49 7.21 3.22
N PHE A 217 6.00 6.62 2.14
CA PHE A 217 5.91 5.17 2.02
C PHE A 217 7.29 4.55 1.77
N ASN A 218 7.64 3.54 2.55
CA ASN A 218 8.91 2.82 2.40
C ASN A 218 8.77 1.45 1.70
N GLY A 219 7.59 1.11 1.18
CA GLY A 219 7.30 -0.19 0.59
C GLY A 219 6.65 -1.17 1.57
N TRP A 220 6.73 -0.93 2.87
CA TRP A 220 6.06 -1.73 3.92
C TRP A 220 5.03 -0.91 4.70
N GLU A 221 5.41 0.29 5.10
CA GLU A 221 4.57 1.18 5.89
C GLU A 221 4.88 2.66 5.61
N MET A 222 4.03 3.52 6.16
CA MET A 222 4.24 4.96 6.12
C MET A 222 5.12 5.39 7.28
N ILE A 223 6.22 6.05 6.97
CA ILE A 223 7.20 6.54 7.94
C ILE A 223 7.10 8.05 8.02
N ALA A 224 7.01 8.61 9.22
CA ALA A 224 7.09 10.05 9.43
C ALA A 224 8.42 10.58 8.85
N ASN A 225 8.34 11.57 7.98
CA ASN A 225 9.48 12.21 7.37
C ASN A 225 10.06 13.27 8.32
N LEU A 226 10.91 12.83 9.25
CA LEU A 226 11.57 13.73 10.20
C LEU A 226 12.89 14.27 9.63
N PRO A 227 13.35 15.45 10.07
CA PRO A 227 14.67 15.95 9.70
C PRO A 227 15.77 14.92 10.03
N MET A 228 16.79 14.81 9.19
CA MET A 228 17.93 13.89 9.39
C MET A 228 17.58 12.39 9.51
N GLN A 229 16.35 12.00 9.16
CA GLN A 229 15.92 10.61 9.14
C GLN A 229 15.88 10.06 7.71
N PRO A 230 16.51 8.89 7.44
CA PRO A 230 16.29 8.18 6.19
C PRO A 230 14.91 7.51 6.20
N VAL A 231 14.32 7.41 5.02
CA VAL A 231 13.20 6.49 4.76
C VAL A 231 13.65 5.54 3.65
N PRO A 232 14.24 4.37 3.99
CA PRO A 232 14.70 3.40 3.03
C PRO A 232 13.52 2.71 2.36
N SER A 233 13.16 3.15 1.16
CA SER A 233 12.08 2.54 0.39
C SER A 233 12.57 1.33 -0.39
N PHE A 234 11.83 0.22 -0.30
CA PHE A 234 12.03 -0.96 -1.14
C PHE A 234 11.90 -0.59 -2.62
N VAL A 235 12.80 -1.10 -3.47
CA VAL A 235 12.70 -0.94 -4.94
C VAL A 235 12.64 -2.32 -5.60
N SER A 236 13.61 -3.19 -5.35
CA SER A 236 13.61 -4.55 -5.89
C SER A 236 14.46 -5.50 -5.06
N LEU A 237 14.16 -6.79 -5.19
CA LEU A 237 14.98 -7.90 -4.71
C LEU A 237 15.16 -8.90 -5.85
N ASP A 238 16.30 -8.83 -6.52
CA ASP A 238 16.62 -9.67 -7.67
C ASP A 238 17.50 -10.85 -7.21
N VAL A 239 17.13 -12.08 -7.60
CA VAL A 239 17.79 -13.32 -7.17
C VAL A 239 18.09 -14.19 -8.41
N LEU A 240 19.37 -14.43 -8.70
CA LEU A 240 19.84 -15.12 -9.90
C LEU A 240 20.98 -16.12 -9.59
N PRO A 241 20.82 -17.43 -9.87
CA PRO A 241 19.55 -18.12 -10.15
C PRO A 241 18.59 -18.04 -8.96
N LYS A 242 17.31 -18.39 -9.14
CA LYS A 242 16.36 -18.52 -8.02
C LYS A 242 16.94 -19.41 -6.92
N PHE A 243 16.55 -19.15 -5.68
CA PHE A 243 17.02 -19.94 -4.54
C PHE A 243 16.71 -21.42 -4.73
N GLU A 244 17.73 -22.23 -4.50
CA GLU A 244 17.65 -23.69 -4.49
C GLU A 244 18.57 -24.20 -3.38
N ILE A 245 18.12 -25.22 -2.66
CA ILE A 245 18.85 -25.76 -1.50
C ILE A 245 20.25 -26.19 -1.92
N GLY A 246 21.26 -25.70 -1.22
CA GLY A 246 22.67 -26.00 -1.45
C GLY A 246 23.29 -25.31 -2.67
N LYS A 247 22.55 -24.48 -3.42
CA LYS A 247 23.07 -23.73 -4.56
C LYS A 247 23.22 -22.25 -4.26
N GLU A 248 24.30 -21.67 -4.77
CA GLU A 248 24.58 -20.25 -4.58
C GLU A 248 23.74 -19.39 -5.55
N SER A 249 23.12 -18.35 -5.01
CA SER A 249 22.37 -17.33 -5.77
C SER A 249 22.98 -15.95 -5.54
N LEU A 250 23.14 -15.16 -6.61
CA LEU A 250 23.44 -13.74 -6.50
C LEU A 250 22.16 -12.99 -6.14
N VAL A 251 22.18 -12.29 -5.01
CA VAL A 251 21.09 -11.47 -4.52
C VAL A 251 21.46 -9.99 -4.67
N THR A 252 20.57 -9.21 -5.29
CA THR A 252 20.68 -7.76 -5.42
C THR A 252 19.45 -7.10 -4.78
N LEU A 253 19.63 -6.45 -3.63
CA LEU A 253 18.61 -5.64 -2.99
C LEU A 253 18.81 -4.17 -3.40
N GLN A 254 17.79 -3.55 -3.97
CA GLN A 254 17.78 -2.12 -4.28
C GLN A 254 16.86 -1.36 -3.31
N LEU A 255 17.40 -0.29 -2.74
CA LEU A 255 16.70 0.63 -1.86
C LEU A 255 16.85 2.05 -2.37
N LYS A 256 15.90 2.92 -2.02
CA LYS A 256 15.96 4.35 -2.33
C LYS A 256 15.63 5.14 -1.08
N ASN A 257 16.47 6.10 -0.68
CA ASN A 257 16.09 6.99 0.42
C ASN A 257 15.02 7.96 -0.09
N ARG A 258 13.82 7.91 0.48
CA ARG A 258 12.76 8.89 0.21
C ARG A 258 12.57 9.90 1.35
N GLY A 259 13.28 9.70 2.45
CA GLY A 259 13.31 10.62 3.58
C GLY A 259 14.33 11.71 3.40
N ASN A 260 14.69 12.36 4.50
CA ASN A 260 15.70 13.41 4.51
C ASN A 260 17.12 12.86 4.31
N TYR A 261 18.06 13.76 4.00
CA TYR A 261 19.48 13.41 4.00
C TYR A 261 19.89 12.94 5.40
N VAL A 262 20.65 11.85 5.45
CA VAL A 262 21.27 11.36 6.68
C VAL A 262 22.75 11.10 6.44
N SER A 263 23.58 11.43 7.43
CA SER A 263 25.03 11.25 7.36
C SER A 263 25.45 9.80 7.49
N LEU A 264 24.74 9.01 8.28
CA LEU A 264 25.10 7.62 8.56
C LEU A 264 23.87 6.74 8.74
N THR A 265 23.83 5.63 8.01
CA THR A 265 22.79 4.61 8.11
C THR A 265 23.40 3.23 8.03
N TYR A 266 22.93 2.32 8.87
CA TYR A 266 23.29 0.92 8.87
C TYR A 266 22.13 0.10 8.35
N LEU A 267 22.35 -0.64 7.27
CA LEU A 267 21.37 -1.53 6.65
C LEU A 267 21.75 -2.96 7.05
N SER A 268 20.83 -3.68 7.69
CA SER A 268 21.11 -5.01 8.23
C SER A 268 20.19 -6.04 7.59
N LEU A 269 20.78 -7.18 7.18
CA LEU A 269 20.11 -8.31 6.56
C LEU A 269 20.43 -9.58 7.34
N SER A 270 19.39 -10.22 7.87
CA SER A 270 19.46 -11.39 8.75
C SER A 270 18.82 -12.60 8.08
N PHE A 271 19.43 -13.79 8.23
CA PHE A 271 19.06 -15.00 7.47
C PHE A 271 18.67 -16.16 8.40
N PRO A 272 17.49 -16.11 9.05
CA PRO A 272 17.11 -17.04 10.12
C PRO A 272 17.00 -18.50 9.69
N ASP A 273 16.73 -18.78 8.42
CA ASP A 273 16.57 -20.15 7.93
C ASP A 273 17.91 -20.87 7.66
N VAL A 274 19.03 -20.27 8.10
CA VAL A 274 20.39 -20.82 8.02
C VAL A 274 20.91 -20.94 6.58
N GLY A 275 22.16 -20.57 6.37
CA GLY A 275 22.81 -20.62 5.06
C GLY A 275 24.24 -20.13 5.15
N SER A 276 24.87 -19.94 4.00
CA SER A 276 26.15 -19.24 3.90
C SER A 276 26.00 -17.98 3.06
N LEU A 277 26.69 -16.92 3.48
CA LEU A 277 26.77 -15.66 2.77
C LEU A 277 28.21 -15.42 2.31
N ARG A 278 28.34 -14.84 1.12
CA ARG A 278 29.62 -14.39 0.58
C ARG A 278 29.43 -13.03 -0.08
N LEU A 279 30.38 -12.12 0.12
CA LEU A 279 30.31 -10.81 -0.50
C LEU A 279 30.47 -10.92 -2.01
N ALA A 280 29.68 -10.15 -2.76
CA ALA A 280 29.77 -10.16 -4.21
C ALA A 280 31.08 -9.51 -4.70
N ASN A 281 31.53 -8.46 -4.02
CA ASN A 281 32.78 -7.72 -4.25
C ASN A 281 33.36 -7.22 -2.90
N GLU A 282 34.61 -6.72 -2.91
CA GLU A 282 35.17 -5.90 -1.82
C GLU A 282 34.40 -4.57 -1.73
N THR A 283 33.26 -4.61 -1.07
CA THR A 283 32.37 -3.47 -0.95
C THR A 283 32.72 -2.76 0.36
N GLN A 284 33.27 -1.55 0.28
CA GLN A 284 33.59 -0.76 1.47
C GLN A 284 32.35 -0.59 2.36
N GLY A 285 32.54 -0.64 3.68
CA GLY A 285 31.47 -0.47 4.65
C GLY A 285 30.57 -1.69 4.87
N VAL A 286 30.87 -2.84 4.26
CA VAL A 286 30.10 -4.08 4.45
C VAL A 286 30.79 -5.02 5.44
N ARG A 287 30.03 -5.54 6.41
CA ARG A 287 30.46 -6.52 7.40
C ARG A 287 29.59 -7.75 7.31
N LEU A 288 30.25 -8.91 7.33
CA LEU A 288 29.63 -10.22 7.30
C LEU A 288 29.89 -10.91 8.64
N TYR A 289 28.81 -11.30 9.32
CA TYR A 289 28.86 -12.11 10.52
C TYR A 289 28.39 -13.51 10.16
N LYS A 290 29.25 -14.50 10.41
CA LYS A 290 28.93 -15.92 10.29
C LYS A 290 28.32 -16.41 11.59
N LYS A 291 27.67 -17.58 11.52
CA LYS A 291 27.20 -18.28 12.72
C LYS A 291 28.36 -18.46 13.71
N GLY A 292 28.15 -18.08 14.97
CA GLY A 292 29.14 -18.09 16.05
C GLY A 292 29.88 -16.77 16.27
N ASP A 293 29.88 -15.85 15.29
CA ASP A 293 30.53 -14.54 15.45
C ASP A 293 29.82 -13.70 16.52
N ILE A 294 30.56 -12.84 17.22
CA ILE A 294 30.00 -12.07 18.33
C ILE A 294 29.26 -10.83 17.82
N VAL A 295 27.97 -10.74 18.14
CA VAL A 295 27.08 -9.60 17.83
C VAL A 295 26.47 -9.03 19.11
N TYR A 296 26.09 -7.75 19.09
CA TYR A 296 25.42 -7.12 20.22
C TYR A 296 23.91 -7.30 20.13
N ASN A 297 23.28 -7.78 21.21
CA ASN A 297 21.83 -7.89 21.32
C ASN A 297 21.30 -6.76 22.21
N VAL A 298 20.40 -5.93 21.66
CA VAL A 298 19.86 -4.75 22.36
C VAL A 298 18.82 -5.08 23.42
N VAL A 299 18.11 -6.21 23.28
CA VAL A 299 17.09 -6.62 24.26
C VAL A 299 17.76 -7.19 25.51
N GLN A 300 18.80 -7.99 25.33
CA GLN A 300 19.56 -8.61 26.41
C GLN A 300 20.71 -7.72 26.93
N ASN A 301 20.98 -6.60 26.25
CA ASN A 301 22.04 -5.64 26.58
C ASN A 301 23.42 -6.32 26.74
N LYS A 302 23.73 -7.31 25.89
CA LYS A 302 24.98 -8.09 25.94
C LYS A 302 25.44 -8.57 24.58
N LYS A 303 26.71 -8.95 24.50
CA LYS A 303 27.29 -9.64 23.35
C LYS A 303 26.88 -11.12 23.36
N ILE A 304 26.38 -11.61 22.23
CA ILE A 304 25.96 -13.00 22.04
C ILE A 304 26.61 -13.57 20.77
N PRO A 305 26.80 -14.90 20.68
CA PRO A 305 27.17 -15.53 19.41
C PRO A 305 25.99 -15.44 18.43
N ALA A 306 26.29 -15.14 17.17
CA ALA A 306 25.30 -15.08 16.10
C ALA A 306 24.73 -16.47 15.83
N GLU A 307 23.40 -16.61 15.86
CA GLU A 307 22.71 -17.88 15.62
C GLU A 307 22.66 -18.23 14.14
N TYR A 308 22.63 -17.20 13.30
CA TYR A 308 22.55 -17.28 11.85
C TYR A 308 23.33 -16.14 11.17
N PRO A 309 23.63 -16.25 9.86
CA PRO A 309 24.38 -15.21 9.16
C PRO A 309 23.69 -13.84 9.20
N LEU A 310 24.49 -12.80 9.32
CA LEU A 310 24.07 -11.39 9.30
C LEU A 310 25.00 -10.60 8.38
N LEU A 311 24.42 -9.73 7.56
CA LEU A 311 25.12 -8.78 6.71
C LEU A 311 24.75 -7.37 7.16
N GLU A 312 25.75 -6.57 7.58
CA GLU A 312 25.57 -5.17 7.93
C GLU A 312 26.30 -4.28 6.92
N VAL A 313 25.61 -3.27 6.41
CA VAL A 313 26.14 -2.33 5.42
C VAL A 313 26.07 -0.92 5.98
N THR A 314 27.21 -0.25 6.01
CA THR A 314 27.32 1.16 6.41
C THR A 314 27.17 2.04 5.18
N LYS A 315 26.08 2.80 5.12
CA LYS A 315 25.85 3.85 4.13
C LYS A 315 26.17 5.21 4.74
N GLU A 316 27.32 5.75 4.37
CA GLU A 316 27.69 7.14 4.65
C GLU A 316 27.03 8.07 3.63
N GLY A 317 26.43 9.16 4.08
CA GLY A 317 25.76 10.17 3.26
C GLY A 317 24.70 9.60 2.31
N TRP A 318 23.44 9.54 2.77
CA TRP A 318 22.35 9.08 1.92
C TRP A 318 21.39 10.23 1.58
N ALA A 319 21.59 10.83 0.41
CA ALA A 319 20.75 11.91 -0.09
C ALA A 319 19.31 11.46 -0.37
N ASN A 320 18.39 12.40 -0.21
CA ASN A 320 17.00 12.24 -0.64
C ASN A 320 16.95 11.83 -2.11
N ASN A 321 16.06 10.89 -2.42
CA ASN A 321 15.85 10.28 -3.71
C ASN A 321 17.05 9.54 -4.34
N PHE A 322 18.11 9.25 -3.58
CA PHE A 322 19.25 8.49 -4.10
C PHE A 322 19.08 6.98 -3.90
N ARG A 323 19.37 6.19 -4.96
CA ARG A 323 19.32 4.73 -4.93
C ARG A 323 20.61 4.13 -4.36
N TYR A 324 20.48 3.03 -3.64
CA TYR A 324 21.59 2.25 -3.12
C TYR A 324 21.31 0.76 -3.29
N GLY A 325 22.29 0.02 -3.80
CA GLY A 325 22.18 -1.41 -4.07
C GLY A 325 23.14 -2.21 -3.21
N ILE A 326 22.63 -3.27 -2.58
CA ILE A 326 23.43 -4.24 -1.81
C ILE A 326 23.49 -5.52 -2.64
N LYS A 327 24.70 -6.03 -2.89
CA LYS A 327 24.93 -7.27 -3.65
C LYS A 327 25.70 -8.28 -2.81
N PHE A 328 25.17 -9.49 -2.73
CA PHE A 328 25.81 -10.60 -2.01
C PHE A 328 25.39 -11.93 -2.62
N TYR A 329 26.20 -12.94 -2.40
CA TYR A 329 25.88 -14.33 -2.71
C TYR A 329 25.30 -15.00 -1.46
N TYR A 330 24.22 -15.77 -1.64
CA TYR A 330 23.59 -16.54 -0.58
C TYR A 330 23.35 -17.98 -1.03
N THR A 331 23.68 -18.93 -0.17
CA THR A 331 23.41 -20.36 -0.36
C THR A 331 22.50 -20.84 0.77
N PRO A 332 21.20 -21.10 0.49
CA PRO A 332 20.29 -21.62 1.50
C PRO A 332 20.57 -23.10 1.79
N ILE A 333 20.38 -23.54 3.03
CA ILE A 333 20.66 -24.93 3.44
C ILE A 333 19.38 -25.72 3.74
N THR A 334 18.31 -25.06 4.19
CA THR A 334 17.11 -25.75 4.72
C THR A 334 15.87 -25.59 3.86
N THR A 335 15.78 -24.54 3.04
CA THR A 335 14.58 -24.18 2.27
C THR A 335 14.95 -23.49 0.96
N ASP A 336 14.15 -23.70 -0.08
CA ASP A 336 14.22 -22.97 -1.36
C ASP A 336 13.51 -21.61 -1.32
N ASN A 337 12.79 -21.31 -0.23
CA ASN A 337 12.17 -20.01 0.01
C ASN A 337 12.62 -19.36 1.34
N PRO A 338 13.92 -19.06 1.48
CA PRO A 338 14.50 -18.53 2.70
C PRO A 338 13.92 -17.16 3.08
N ARG A 339 13.63 -16.99 4.37
CA ARG A 339 13.34 -15.70 4.99
C ARG A 339 14.58 -14.85 5.05
N ILE A 340 14.42 -13.60 4.66
CA ILE A 340 15.44 -12.56 4.77
C ILE A 340 14.82 -11.40 5.53
N LEU A 341 15.36 -11.14 6.71
CA LEU A 341 14.91 -10.05 7.57
C LEU A 341 15.72 -8.80 7.27
N PHE A 342 15.06 -7.67 7.04
CA PHE A 342 15.69 -6.40 6.72
C PHE A 342 15.32 -5.32 7.73
N ARG A 343 16.32 -4.57 8.19
CA ARG A 343 16.13 -3.35 8.96
C ARG A 343 17.12 -2.28 8.54
N SER A 344 16.74 -1.04 8.81
CA SER A 344 17.62 0.11 8.74
C SER A 344 17.74 0.74 10.12
N THR A 345 18.96 1.03 10.55
CA THR A 345 19.22 1.78 11.77
C THR A 345 20.00 3.03 11.44
N TYR A 346 19.67 4.13 12.09
CA TYR A 346 20.36 5.40 11.90
C TYR A 346 20.50 6.10 13.26
N LYS A 347 21.45 7.03 13.31
CA LYS A 347 21.66 7.85 14.50
C LYS A 347 20.79 9.09 14.42
N PHE A 348 19.91 9.27 15.38
CA PHE A 348 19.11 10.48 15.55
C PHE A 348 19.49 11.11 16.88
N TYR A 349 20.15 12.26 16.83
CA TYR A 349 20.80 12.87 18.00
C TYR A 349 21.72 11.88 18.75
N GLN A 350 21.34 11.48 19.97
CA GLN A 350 22.11 10.54 20.81
C GLN A 350 21.58 9.11 20.75
N GLU A 351 20.47 8.88 20.06
CA GLU A 351 19.77 7.60 20.03
C GLU A 351 19.99 6.85 18.70
N ILE A 352 19.94 5.53 18.78
CA ILE A 352 19.91 4.65 17.60
C ILE A 352 18.45 4.30 17.36
N ILE A 353 17.91 4.75 16.23
CA ILE A 353 16.54 4.45 15.83
C ILE A 353 16.56 3.38 14.74
N SER A 354 15.64 2.43 14.84
CA SER A 354 15.41 1.37 13.86
C SER A 354 14.16 1.65 13.02
N ILE A 355 14.19 1.23 11.77
CA ILE A 355 13.04 1.13 10.87
C ILE A 355 13.06 -0.31 10.31
N PRO A 356 12.05 -1.14 10.60
CA PRO A 356 10.88 -0.84 11.44
C PRO A 356 11.25 -0.64 12.92
N ASN A 357 10.32 -0.07 13.68
CA ASN A 357 10.40 0.05 15.14
C ASN A 357 9.24 -0.71 15.82
N GLN A 358 9.16 -0.63 17.14
CA GLN A 358 8.13 -1.33 17.93
C GLN A 358 6.69 -0.84 17.69
N TYR A 359 6.53 0.34 17.09
CA TYR A 359 5.25 0.92 16.69
C TYR A 359 4.94 0.69 15.21
N SER A 360 5.78 -0.10 14.52
CA SER A 360 5.56 -0.46 13.12
C SER A 360 4.24 -1.18 12.95
N ILE A 361 3.48 -0.75 11.96
CA ILE A 361 2.17 -1.31 11.63
C ILE A 361 2.28 -2.44 10.59
N ALA A 362 3.43 -2.52 9.91
CA ALA A 362 3.76 -3.63 9.03
C ALA A 362 4.16 -4.86 9.85
N PRO A 363 3.80 -6.09 9.42
CA PRO A 363 4.30 -7.30 10.04
C PRO A 363 5.83 -7.31 10.09
N TYR A 364 6.38 -7.53 11.28
CA TYR A 364 7.83 -7.61 11.49
C TYR A 364 8.18 -8.82 12.36
N GLU A 365 9.42 -9.29 12.22
CA GLU A 365 10.05 -10.25 13.14
C GLU A 365 11.20 -9.57 13.88
N ARG A 366 11.56 -10.07 15.07
CA ARG A 366 12.79 -9.61 15.73
C ARG A 366 13.98 -10.42 15.21
N ASP A 367 15.04 -9.73 14.82
CA ASP A 367 16.30 -10.38 14.47
C ASP A 367 17.07 -10.85 15.71
N GLN A 368 18.19 -11.55 15.50
CA GLN A 368 19.06 -12.06 16.56
C GLN A 368 19.70 -10.95 17.41
N GLN A 369 19.77 -9.72 16.90
CA GLN A 369 20.22 -8.56 17.67
C GLN A 369 19.08 -7.94 18.48
N GLY A 370 17.83 -8.43 18.32
CA GLY A 370 16.65 -8.03 19.07
C GLY A 370 15.85 -6.90 18.43
N PHE A 371 16.22 -6.46 17.22
CA PHE A 371 15.56 -5.36 16.52
C PHE A 371 14.39 -5.84 15.64
N PRO A 372 13.28 -5.08 15.58
CA PRO A 372 12.24 -5.28 14.57
C PRO A 372 12.82 -5.22 13.15
N SER A 373 12.41 -6.13 12.29
CA SER A 373 12.88 -6.26 10.90
C SER A 373 11.74 -6.69 9.97
N TYR A 374 11.67 -6.08 8.79
CA TYR A 374 10.74 -6.47 7.73
C TYR A 374 11.11 -7.84 7.14
N ILE A 375 10.11 -8.58 6.67
CA ILE A 375 10.31 -9.85 5.98
C ILE A 375 10.36 -9.59 4.46
N LEU A 376 11.54 -9.66 3.84
CA LEU A 376 11.72 -9.28 2.42
C LEU A 376 11.10 -10.26 1.42
N ASN A 377 11.12 -11.56 1.69
CA ASN A 377 10.68 -12.58 0.74
C ASN A 377 9.15 -12.67 0.58
N GLN A 378 8.37 -11.99 1.42
CA GLN A 378 6.93 -11.78 1.20
C GLN A 378 6.64 -10.77 0.06
N MET A 379 7.64 -10.01 -0.37
CA MET A 379 7.56 -8.99 -1.42
C MET A 379 7.92 -9.52 -2.82
N LYS A 380 8.06 -10.85 -2.99
CA LYS A 380 8.49 -11.48 -4.26
C LYS A 380 7.48 -11.29 -5.39
N ARG A 381 8.01 -11.11 -6.61
CA ARG A 381 7.32 -11.16 -7.91
C ARG A 381 6.75 -12.53 -8.26
#